data_AF-A0A2V8W289-F1
#
_entry.id   AF-A0A2V8W289-F1
#
_cell.length_a   1.000
_cell.length_b   1.000
_cell.length_c   1.000
_cell.angle_alpha   90.00
_cell.angle_beta   90.00
_cell.angle_gamma   90.00
#
_symmetry.space_group_name_H-M   'P 1'
#
loop_
_entity.id
_entity.type
_entity.pdbx_description
1 polymer ?
#
loop_
_entity_poly.entity_id
_entity_poly.type
_entity_poly.pdbx_seq_one_letter_code
_entity_poly.pdbx_strand_id
1 'polypeptide(L)'
;MEEFIAKHREEIAGVLSGFDRLIFQGTLRSISYPEGMMGYLWAKQVRLTEFGRHVLRVSERLKQACRAKAEALKRPMKYLASAGESKEEVARGIAAREKIEEGLVCV
;
A
#
# COMPACT_ATOMS: atom_id res chain seq x y z
N MET A 1 3.37 -25.86 -9.52
CA MET A 1 2.03 -25.82 -10.14
C MET A 1 2.09 -26.27 -11.60
N GLU A 2 2.94 -25.66 -12.43
CA GLU A 2 3.19 -26.05 -13.82
C GLU A 2 3.44 -27.56 -14.00
N GLU A 3 4.36 -28.15 -13.22
CA GLU A 3 4.68 -29.59 -13.30
C GLU A 3 3.50 -30.50 -12.92
N PHE A 4 2.65 -30.06 -11.98
CA PHE A 4 1.47 -30.81 -11.56
C PHE A 4 0.40 -30.82 -12.67
N ILE A 5 0.19 -29.66 -13.31
CA ILE A 5 -0.73 -29.52 -14.45
C ILE A 5 -0.25 -30.38 -15.62
N ALA A 6 1.05 -30.36 -15.92
CA ALA A 6 1.62 -31.17 -16.99
C ALA A 6 1.43 -32.68 -16.73
N LYS A 7 1.63 -33.13 -15.49
CA LYS A 7 1.53 -34.53 -15.11
C LYS A 7 0.10 -35.10 -15.14
N HIS A 8 -0.90 -34.28 -14.88
CA HIS A 8 -2.31 -34.70 -14.74
C HIS A 8 -3.23 -34.10 -15.83
N ARG A 9 -2.66 -33.71 -16.97
CA ARG A 9 -3.37 -32.98 -18.03
C ARG A 9 -4.63 -33.66 -18.53
N GLU A 10 -4.63 -34.99 -18.62
CA GLU A 10 -5.78 -35.78 -19.09
C GLU A 10 -6.91 -35.90 -18.05
N GLU A 11 -6.61 -35.64 -16.77
CA GLU A 11 -7.56 -35.70 -15.65
C GLU A 11 -8.14 -34.30 -15.31
N ILE A 12 -7.57 -33.23 -15.86
CA ILE A 12 -7.95 -31.84 -15.56
C ILE A 12 -8.93 -31.32 -16.64
N ALA A 13 -10.17 -31.05 -16.24
CA ALA A 13 -11.19 -30.47 -17.14
C ALA A 13 -10.92 -29.00 -17.51
N GLY A 14 -10.12 -28.28 -16.72
CA GLY A 14 -9.72 -26.90 -16.99
C GLY A 14 -8.92 -26.30 -15.84
N VAL A 15 -8.14 -25.26 -16.11
CA VAL A 15 -7.37 -24.51 -15.11
C VAL A 15 -8.01 -23.14 -14.93
N LEU A 16 -8.44 -22.83 -13.70
CA LEU A 16 -8.84 -21.49 -13.32
C LEU A 16 -7.65 -20.78 -12.70
N SER A 17 -7.19 -19.71 -13.32
CA SER A 17 -6.19 -18.81 -12.79
C SER A 17 -6.86 -17.55 -12.23
N GLY A 18 -6.48 -17.18 -11.02
CA GLY A 18 -6.92 -15.96 -10.35
C GLY A 18 -5.74 -15.06 -10.00
N PHE A 19 -6.03 -13.88 -9.49
CA PHE A 19 -5.00 -13.03 -8.93
C PHE A 19 -4.48 -13.64 -7.62
N ASP A 20 -3.22 -14.07 -7.61
CA ASP A 20 -2.51 -14.42 -6.38
C ASP A 20 -2.33 -13.18 -5.47
N ARG A 21 -2.38 -11.97 -6.06
CA ARG A 21 -2.23 -10.69 -5.37
C ARG A 21 -3.04 -9.57 -6.01
N LEU A 22 -3.61 -8.71 -5.18
CA LEU A 22 -4.20 -7.43 -5.58
C LEU A 22 -3.40 -6.26 -5.01
N ILE A 23 -3.01 -5.33 -5.87
CA ILE A 23 -2.39 -4.05 -5.47
C ILE A 23 -3.44 -2.96 -5.64
N PHE A 24 -3.82 -2.34 -4.53
CA PHE A 24 -4.71 -1.18 -4.55
C PHE A 24 -3.87 0.09 -4.68
N GLN A 25 -3.99 0.75 -5.83
CA GLN A 25 -3.40 2.06 -6.06
C GLN A 25 -4.52 3.04 -6.44
N GLY A 26 -4.55 4.19 -5.78
CA GLY A 26 -5.56 5.21 -6.02
C GLY A 26 -4.94 6.60 -6.10
N THR A 27 -5.47 7.41 -7.01
CA THR A 27 -5.16 8.84 -7.10
C THR A 27 -6.41 9.63 -6.72
N LEU A 28 -6.26 10.63 -5.86
CA LEU A 28 -7.34 11.54 -5.48
C LEU A 28 -7.62 12.54 -6.61
N ARG A 29 -8.36 12.09 -7.64
CA ARG A 29 -8.58 12.84 -8.88
C ARG A 29 -9.15 14.25 -8.66
N SER A 30 -9.98 14.44 -7.65
CA SER A 30 -10.61 15.74 -7.33
C SER A 30 -9.63 16.84 -6.91
N ILE A 31 -8.42 16.47 -6.46
CA ILE A 31 -7.39 17.43 -6.01
C ILE A 31 -6.05 17.23 -6.73
N SER A 32 -6.00 16.30 -7.69
CA SER A 32 -4.77 15.94 -8.44
C SER A 32 -4.53 16.87 -9.64
N TYR A 33 -4.97 18.12 -9.54
CA TYR A 33 -4.78 19.19 -10.51
C TYR A 33 -4.98 20.55 -9.81
N PRO A 34 -4.42 21.66 -10.33
CA PRO A 34 -4.37 22.94 -9.62
C PRO A 34 -5.75 23.47 -9.19
N GLU A 35 -6.73 23.50 -10.08
CA GLU A 35 -8.06 24.06 -9.82
C GLU A 35 -8.81 23.22 -8.78
N GLY A 36 -8.65 21.90 -8.81
CA GLY A 36 -9.21 20.98 -7.82
C GLY A 36 -8.61 21.21 -6.44
N MET A 37 -7.29 21.36 -6.35
CA MET A 37 -6.62 21.71 -5.10
C MET A 37 -7.07 23.08 -4.58
N MET A 38 -7.20 24.08 -5.45
CA MET A 38 -7.70 25.41 -5.08
C MET A 38 -9.13 25.34 -4.51
N GLY A 39 -10.02 24.58 -5.15
CA GLY A 39 -11.37 24.33 -4.65
C GLY A 39 -11.38 23.65 -3.28
N TYR A 40 -10.50 22.68 -3.06
CA TYR A 40 -10.32 22.05 -1.75
C TYR A 40 -9.84 23.04 -0.68
N LEU A 41 -8.82 23.85 -0.97
CA LEU A 41 -8.29 24.83 -0.02
C LEU A 41 -9.34 25.89 0.33
N TRP A 42 -10.10 26.36 -0.67
CA TRP A 42 -11.24 27.25 -0.45
C TRP A 42 -12.30 26.60 0.45
N ALA A 43 -12.73 25.38 0.14
CA ALA A 43 -13.73 24.66 0.93
C ALA A 43 -13.27 24.39 2.38
N LYS A 44 -11.95 24.26 2.60
CA LYS A 44 -11.34 24.11 3.93
C LYS A 44 -10.90 25.42 4.56
N GLN A 45 -11.13 26.55 3.92
CA GLN A 45 -10.73 27.89 4.36
C GLN A 45 -9.22 27.97 4.70
N VAL A 46 -8.40 27.28 3.92
CA VAL A 46 -6.94 27.28 4.06
C VAL A 46 -6.38 28.37 3.16
N ARG A 47 -5.71 29.35 3.77
CA ARG A 47 -5.02 30.40 3.02
C ARG A 47 -3.84 29.80 2.25
N LEU A 48 -3.55 30.32 1.06
CA LEU A 48 -2.40 29.89 0.26
C LEU A 48 -1.07 30.06 1.01
N THR A 49 -0.96 31.11 1.82
CA THR A 49 0.20 31.35 2.70
C THR A 49 0.39 30.25 3.74
N GLU A 50 -0.66 29.48 4.06
CA GLU A 50 -0.65 28.39 5.05
C GLU A 50 -0.63 27.00 4.41
N PHE A 51 -0.66 26.93 3.07
CA PHE A 51 -0.76 25.68 2.31
C PHE A 51 0.26 24.63 2.78
N GLY A 52 1.54 25.00 2.85
CA GLY A 52 2.61 24.07 3.23
C GLY A 52 2.40 23.46 4.62
N ARG A 53 1.99 24.28 5.60
CA ARG A 53 1.70 23.80 6.96
C ARG A 53 0.49 22.88 6.98
N HIS A 54 -0.54 23.20 6.21
CA HIS A 54 -1.75 22.39 6.12
C HIS A 54 -1.47 21.00 5.54
N VAL A 55 -0.83 20.91 4.36
CA VAL A 55 -0.58 19.62 3.71
C VAL A 55 0.39 18.74 4.51
N LEU A 56 1.39 19.34 5.17
CA LEU A 56 2.29 18.61 6.07
C LEU A 56 1.52 18.05 7.28
N ARG A 57 0.64 18.83 7.90
CA ARG A 57 -0.19 18.37 9.02
C ARG A 57 -1.09 17.20 8.62
N VAL A 58 -1.73 17.29 7.46
CA VAL A 58 -2.58 16.20 6.93
C VAL A 58 -1.74 14.94 6.67
N SER A 59 -0.55 15.11 6.06
CA SER A 59 0.37 14.01 5.77
C SER A 59 0.89 13.33 7.04
N GLU A 60 1.29 14.10 8.04
CA GLU A 60 1.76 13.56 9.32
C GLU A 60 0.65 12.83 10.07
N ARG A 61 -0.59 13.35 10.06
CA ARG A 61 -1.74 12.64 10.63
C ARG A 61 -1.92 11.25 10.00
N LEU A 62 -1.79 11.16 8.67
CA LEU A 62 -1.88 9.87 7.96
C LEU A 62 -0.73 8.94 8.34
N LYS A 63 0.52 9.43 8.33
CA LYS A 63 1.70 8.65 8.72
C LYS A 63 1.58 8.13 10.14
N GLN A 64 1.13 8.96 11.08
CA GLN A 64 0.90 8.58 12.47
C GLN A 64 -0.16 7.49 12.60
N ALA A 65 -1.29 7.60 11.88
CA ALA A 65 -2.32 6.56 11.87
C ALA A 65 -1.78 5.22 11.34
N CYS A 66 -0.98 5.24 10.28
CA CYS A 66 -0.31 4.03 9.76
C CYS A 66 0.66 3.43 10.77
N ARG A 67 1.50 4.26 11.41
CA ARG A 67 2.43 3.85 12.46
C ARG A 67 1.71 3.22 13.65
N ALA A 68 0.70 3.90 14.19
CA ALA A 68 -0.08 3.42 15.32
C ALA A 68 -0.72 2.04 15.02
N LYS A 69 -1.22 1.84 13.79
CA LYS A 69 -1.76 0.55 13.38
C LYS A 69 -0.68 -0.54 13.29
N ALA A 70 0.49 -0.22 12.75
CA ALA A 70 1.61 -1.16 12.69
C ALA A 70 2.11 -1.53 14.10
N GLU A 71 2.28 -0.55 14.98
CA GLU A 71 2.69 -0.75 16.38
C GLU A 71 1.68 -1.59 17.17
N ALA A 72 0.38 -1.31 17.03
CA ALA A 72 -0.69 -2.08 17.68
C ALA A 72 -0.66 -3.56 17.27
N LEU A 73 -0.28 -3.85 16.02
CA LEU A 73 -0.14 -5.20 15.47
C LEU A 73 1.28 -5.76 15.63
N LYS A 74 2.18 -5.03 16.32
CA LYS A 74 3.60 -5.36 16.49
C LYS A 74 4.30 -5.67 15.16
N ARG A 75 3.95 -4.94 14.11
CA ARG A 75 4.52 -5.08 12.76
C ARG A 75 5.67 -4.10 12.53
N PRO A 76 6.73 -4.52 11.83
CA PRO A 76 7.87 -3.64 11.58
C PRO A 76 7.51 -2.51 10.63
N MET A 77 8.01 -1.31 10.94
CA MET A 77 8.07 -0.19 9.99
C MET A 77 9.47 -0.15 9.38
N LYS A 78 9.59 -0.40 8.07
CA LYS A 78 10.90 -0.48 7.39
C LYS A 78 11.03 0.60 6.33
N TYR A 79 11.95 1.53 6.60
CA TYR A 79 12.38 2.48 5.57
C TYR A 79 13.19 1.75 4.48
N LEU A 80 12.87 2.02 3.22
CA LEU A 80 13.64 1.55 2.07
C LEU A 80 14.49 2.70 1.55
N ALA A 81 15.80 2.46 1.46
CA ALA A 81 16.75 3.51 1.11
C ALA A 81 16.83 3.71 -0.40
N SER A 82 16.51 2.67 -1.18
CA SER A 82 16.52 2.71 -2.64
C SER A 82 15.17 2.36 -3.25
N ALA A 83 14.82 3.05 -4.34
CA ALA A 83 13.66 2.71 -5.16
C ALA A 83 13.83 1.38 -5.92
N GLY A 84 15.06 0.87 -6.03
CA GLY A 84 15.36 -0.43 -6.61
C GLY A 84 15.10 -1.61 -5.68
N GLU A 85 14.88 -1.37 -4.38
CA GLU A 85 14.49 -2.43 -3.44
C GLU A 85 13.03 -2.83 -3.67
N SER A 86 12.80 -4.12 -3.94
CA SER A 86 11.45 -4.65 -4.12
C SER A 86 10.71 -4.67 -2.78
N LYS A 87 9.68 -3.81 -2.67
CA LYS A 87 8.75 -3.79 -1.52
C LYS A 87 8.12 -5.16 -1.28
N GLU A 88 7.89 -5.92 -2.35
CA GLU A 88 7.29 -7.24 -2.27
C GLU A 88 8.23 -8.26 -1.65
N GLU A 89 9.47 -8.35 -2.12
CA GLU A 89 10.45 -9.30 -1.58
C GLU A 89 10.73 -9.01 -0.10
N VAL A 90 10.82 -7.73 0.25
CA VAL A 90 10.97 -7.30 1.64
C VAL A 90 9.78 -7.75 2.49
N ALA A 91 8.54 -7.51 2.03
CA ALA A 91 7.34 -7.91 2.76
C ALA A 91 7.22 -9.43 2.89
N ARG A 92 7.43 -10.20 1.80
CA ARG A 92 7.40 -11.67 1.82
C ARG A 92 8.46 -12.24 2.76
N GLY A 93 9.67 -11.69 2.76
CA GLY A 93 10.74 -12.10 3.67
C GLY A 93 10.39 -11.88 5.14
N ILE A 94 9.74 -10.75 5.46
CA ILE A 94 9.23 -10.47 6.81
C ILE A 94 8.13 -11.45 7.19
N ALA A 95 7.13 -11.65 6.31
CA ALA A 95 6.03 -12.57 6.56
C ALA A 95 6.51 -14.00 6.82
N ALA A 96 7.45 -14.50 6.03
CA ALA A 96 8.02 -15.83 6.20
C ALA A 96 8.79 -15.96 7.53
N ARG A 97 9.64 -14.97 7.86
CA ARG A 97 10.44 -14.98 9.10
C ARG A 97 9.58 -14.90 10.35
N GLU A 98 8.52 -14.10 10.31
CA GLU A 98 7.64 -13.84 11.46
C GLU A 98 6.37 -14.72 11.46
N LYS A 99 6.28 -15.67 10.52
CA LYS A 99 5.15 -16.61 10.34
C LYS A 99 3.80 -15.89 10.30
N ILE A 100 3.72 -14.83 9.51
CA ILE A 100 2.51 -14.04 9.31
C ILE A 100 1.68 -14.68 8.20
N GLU A 101 0.58 -15.32 8.58
CA GLU A 101 -0.35 -15.94 7.62
C GLU A 101 -1.41 -14.96 7.12
N GLU A 102 -1.83 -14.02 7.97
CA GLU A 102 -2.86 -13.04 7.63
C GLU A 102 -2.64 -11.65 8.25
N GLY A 103 -3.24 -10.64 7.60
CA GLY A 103 -3.27 -9.26 8.07
C GLY A 103 -2.10 -8.40 7.57
N LEU A 104 -1.83 -7.31 8.31
CA LEU A 104 -0.74 -6.39 7.99
C LEU A 104 0.60 -7.09 8.19
N VAL A 105 1.50 -7.02 7.20
CA VAL A 105 2.85 -7.60 7.27
C VAL A 105 3.87 -6.58 7.78
N CYS A 106 4.00 -5.46 7.09
CA CYS A 106 4.93 -4.38 7.43
C CYS A 106 4.44 -3.05 6.81
N VAL A 107 5.03 -1.94 7.26
CA VAL A 107 4.79 -0.58 6.72
C VAL A 107 6.08 0.07 6.25
#